data_AF-A0A4U0XXM1-F1
#
_entry.id   AF-A0A4U0XXM1-F1
#
_cell.length_a   1.000
_cell.length_b   1.000
_cell.length_c   1.000
_cell.angle_alpha   90.00
_cell.angle_beta   90.00
_cell.angle_gamma   90.00
#
_symmetry.space_group_name_H-M   'P 1'
#
loop_
_entity.id
_entity.type
_entity.pdbx_description
1 polymer ?
#
loop_
_entity_poly.entity_id
_entity_poly.type
_entity_poly.pdbx_seq_one_letter_code
_entity_poly.pdbx_strand_id
1 'polypeptide(L)'
;MSLPAAADDALPSINVPPPHHATTTNNPPPTSPSSSPSPAASEDETLRPTPRPKLGSRKSSGTMIVSRDHAQSTIAPTLDASDVRAMSPRRSSQEVDRLGEAARRDMLASALVLQASLQAIVDRVEEVKSEHEKLEGGNKFLQSYIGELMQTSKITSSAPKKGRGRSGK
;
A
#
# COMPACT_ATOMS: atom_id res chain seq x y z
N MET A 1 -35.79 -27.49 14.35
CA MET A 1 -34.96 -26.34 14.80
C MET A 1 -33.55 -26.84 15.06
N SER A 2 -32.60 -26.53 14.19
CA SER A 2 -31.17 -26.40 14.52
C SER A 2 -30.45 -25.82 13.32
N LEU A 3 -29.79 -24.67 13.52
CA LEU A 3 -29.06 -23.89 12.52
C LEU A 3 -27.65 -24.47 12.32
N PRO A 4 -27.02 -24.32 11.13
CA PRO A 4 -25.62 -24.67 10.95
C PRO A 4 -24.68 -23.55 11.43
N ALA A 5 -23.54 -23.97 11.99
CA ALA A 5 -22.49 -23.14 12.57
C ALA A 5 -21.79 -22.27 11.51
N ALA A 6 -21.61 -21.00 11.84
CA ALA A 6 -20.78 -20.05 11.09
C ALA A 6 -19.29 -20.42 11.24
N ALA A 7 -18.61 -20.59 10.10
CA ALA A 7 -17.15 -20.63 10.07
C ALA A 7 -16.63 -19.19 9.99
N ASP A 8 -15.89 -18.78 11.01
CA ASP A 8 -15.13 -17.53 11.08
C ASP A 8 -14.08 -17.50 9.96
N ASP A 9 -14.28 -16.57 9.03
CA ASP A 9 -13.37 -16.24 7.93
C ASP A 9 -12.23 -15.36 8.47
N ALA A 10 -11.26 -16.00 9.11
CA ALA A 10 -10.07 -15.33 9.62
C ALA A 10 -9.11 -14.99 8.47
N LEU A 11 -9.20 -13.76 7.97
CA LEU A 11 -8.27 -13.19 6.99
C LEU A 11 -6.82 -13.20 7.51
N PRO A 12 -5.80 -13.54 6.69
CA PRO A 12 -4.42 -13.36 7.08
C PRO A 12 -4.09 -11.86 7.17
N SER A 13 -3.75 -11.41 8.38
CA SER A 13 -3.33 -10.04 8.69
C SER A 13 -2.08 -9.65 7.91
N ILE A 14 -2.26 -8.90 6.82
CA ILE A 14 -1.18 -8.22 6.10
C ILE A 14 -0.60 -7.15 7.02
N ASN A 15 0.67 -7.34 7.42
CA ASN A 15 1.44 -6.35 8.15
C ASN A 15 1.80 -5.19 7.22
N VAL A 16 0.94 -4.17 7.16
CA VAL A 16 1.21 -2.90 6.47
C VAL A 16 2.08 -2.01 7.37
N PRO A 17 3.31 -1.62 6.98
CA PRO A 17 4.04 -0.59 7.70
C PRO A 17 3.33 0.77 7.52
N PRO A 18 3.14 1.56 8.59
CA PRO A 18 2.31 2.76 8.52
C PRO A 18 2.97 3.86 7.68
N PRO A 19 2.21 4.59 6.85
CA PRO A 19 2.72 5.74 6.11
C PRO A 19 2.93 6.92 7.05
N HIS A 20 4.11 7.54 6.94
CA HIS A 20 4.49 8.74 7.68
C HIS A 20 3.68 9.94 7.19
N HIS A 21 2.56 10.24 7.84
CA HIS A 21 1.87 11.51 7.68
C HIS A 21 2.45 12.53 8.66
N ALA A 22 3.09 13.56 8.11
CA ALA A 22 3.50 14.75 8.82
C ALA A 22 2.27 15.52 9.30
N THR A 23 1.99 15.47 10.60
CA THR A 23 1.18 16.47 11.30
C THR A 23 2.04 17.09 12.38
N THR A 24 2.41 18.35 12.16
CA THR A 24 3.00 19.26 13.13
C THR A 24 2.03 19.43 14.31
N THR A 25 2.28 18.72 15.41
CA THR A 25 1.77 19.08 16.74
C THR A 25 2.92 19.00 17.74
N ASN A 26 3.03 20.06 18.53
CA ASN A 26 4.10 20.36 19.46
C ASN A 26 4.06 19.38 20.65
N ASN A 27 5.03 18.48 20.79
CA ASN A 27 5.38 17.86 22.08
C ASN A 27 6.78 17.22 22.04
N PRO A 28 7.64 17.39 23.06
CA PRO A 28 8.93 16.74 23.11
C PRO A 28 8.77 15.24 23.45
N PRO A 29 9.63 14.35 22.92
CA PRO A 29 9.55 12.92 23.21
C PRO A 29 9.96 12.61 24.67
N PRO A 30 9.32 11.63 25.34
CA PRO A 30 9.81 11.13 26.62
C PRO A 30 11.12 10.37 26.42
N THR A 31 12.20 10.86 27.03
CA THR A 31 13.46 10.14 27.18
C THR A 31 13.28 8.97 28.14
N SER A 32 13.21 7.74 27.61
CA SER A 32 13.37 6.54 28.44
C SER A 32 14.85 6.22 28.59
N PRO A 33 15.40 6.15 29.82
CA PRO A 33 16.77 5.70 30.03
C PRO A 33 16.80 4.16 29.87
N SER A 34 17.50 3.69 28.84
CA SER A 34 17.91 2.28 28.78
C SER A 34 19.02 2.05 29.80
N SER A 35 18.65 1.63 31.00
CA SER A 35 19.58 1.15 32.03
C SER A 35 20.09 -0.23 31.63
N SER A 36 21.23 -0.28 30.95
CA SER A 36 22.02 -1.51 30.82
C SER A 36 22.87 -1.69 32.09
N PRO A 37 23.01 -2.91 32.65
CA PRO A 37 23.86 -3.13 33.81
C PRO A 37 25.33 -2.92 33.41
N SER A 38 25.98 -1.93 34.04
CA SER A 38 27.42 -1.71 33.95
C SER A 38 28.15 -2.92 34.56
N PRO A 39 29.14 -3.53 33.88
CA PRO A 39 30.08 -4.40 34.56
C PRO A 39 30.92 -3.52 35.49
N ALA A 40 30.87 -3.81 36.78
CA ALA A 40 31.74 -3.19 37.77
C ALA A 40 33.21 -3.41 37.34
N ALA A 41 33.97 -2.33 37.35
CA ALA A 41 35.40 -2.33 37.13
C ALA A 41 36.05 -3.37 38.05
N SER A 42 36.74 -4.34 37.45
CA SER A 42 37.88 -4.99 38.07
C SER A 42 39.09 -4.47 37.34
N GLU A 43 39.91 -3.77 38.11
CA GLU A 43 41.25 -3.29 37.83
C GLU A 43 42.09 -4.25 36.94
N ASP A 44 42.91 -3.62 36.09
CA ASP A 44 44.18 -4.13 35.56
C ASP A 44 44.14 -5.16 34.41
N GLU A 45 43.88 -4.68 33.19
CA GLU A 45 44.75 -5.03 32.06
C GLU A 45 44.65 -3.99 30.94
N THR A 46 45.79 -3.40 30.60
CA THR A 46 45.89 -2.35 29.57
C THR A 46 45.75 -2.96 28.17
N LEU A 47 44.52 -3.18 27.70
CA LEU A 47 44.25 -3.58 26.31
C LEU A 47 44.46 -2.39 25.37
N ARG A 48 45.73 -2.09 25.07
CA ARG A 48 46.10 -1.17 24.00
C ARG A 48 45.64 -1.77 22.66
N PRO A 49 44.81 -1.07 21.85
CA PRO A 49 44.55 -1.51 20.50
C PRO A 49 45.87 -1.52 19.74
N THR A 50 46.30 -2.68 19.23
CA THR A 50 47.44 -2.75 18.32
C THR A 50 47.15 -1.86 17.10
N PRO A 51 48.06 -0.96 16.70
CA PRO A 51 47.81 -0.06 15.57
C PRO A 51 47.60 -0.87 14.30
N ARG A 52 46.49 -0.60 13.59
CA ARG A 52 46.22 -1.22 12.29
C ARG A 52 47.40 -0.95 11.34
N PRO A 53 47.84 -1.95 10.55
CA PRO A 53 48.87 -1.73 9.54
C PRO A 53 48.49 -0.56 8.64
N LYS A 54 49.42 0.38 8.41
CA LYS A 54 49.17 1.53 7.54
C LYS A 54 48.91 1.01 6.12
N LEU A 55 47.69 1.18 5.62
CA LEU A 55 47.40 0.98 4.20
C LEU A 55 48.26 1.97 3.41
N GLY A 56 49.30 1.47 2.73
CA GLY A 56 50.09 2.28 1.80
C GLY A 56 49.15 2.94 0.77
N SER A 57 49.46 4.16 0.36
CA SER A 57 48.61 4.89 -0.59
C SER A 57 48.56 4.14 -1.92
N ARG A 58 47.50 3.35 -2.10
CA ARG A 58 47.18 2.77 -3.40
C ARG A 58 46.58 3.91 -4.21
N LYS A 59 47.23 4.23 -5.34
CA LYS A 59 46.66 5.06 -6.42
C LYS A 59 45.23 4.59 -6.65
N SER A 60 44.24 5.48 -6.69
CA SER A 60 42.84 5.09 -6.90
C SER A 60 42.75 4.29 -8.20
N SER A 61 42.50 2.99 -8.09
CA SER A 61 42.17 2.18 -9.25
C SER A 61 40.86 2.74 -9.79
N GLY A 62 40.86 3.14 -11.07
CA GLY A 62 39.76 3.83 -11.72
C GLY A 62 38.42 3.11 -11.53
N THR A 63 37.34 3.87 -11.69
CA THR A 63 35.99 3.38 -11.48
C THR A 63 35.72 2.07 -12.22
N MET A 64 35.18 1.09 -11.49
CA MET A 64 34.81 -0.24 -11.97
C MET A 64 33.48 -0.22 -12.75
N ILE A 65 33.10 0.92 -13.33
CA ILE A 65 31.83 1.09 -14.03
C ILE A 65 32.01 0.55 -15.45
N VAL A 66 31.48 -0.64 -15.67
CA VAL A 66 31.36 -1.25 -17.00
C VAL A 66 30.01 -0.82 -17.59
N SER A 67 30.01 -0.27 -18.80
CA SER A 67 28.79 0.09 -19.53
C SER A 67 27.89 -1.13 -19.73
N ARG A 68 26.57 -0.91 -19.69
CA ARG A 68 25.54 -1.97 -19.74
C ARG A 68 25.62 -2.86 -21.00
N ASP A 69 26.23 -2.35 -22.07
CA ASP A 69 26.33 -3.03 -23.38
C ASP A 69 27.64 -3.83 -23.56
N HIS A 70 28.48 -3.92 -22.52
CA HIS A 70 29.68 -4.74 -22.60
C HIS A 70 29.30 -6.22 -22.77
N ALA A 71 29.92 -6.89 -23.75
CA ALA A 71 29.71 -8.30 -24.05
C ALA A 71 29.77 -9.14 -22.76
N GLN A 72 28.61 -9.68 -22.35
CA GLN A 72 28.57 -10.70 -21.31
C GLN A 72 29.25 -11.92 -21.90
N SER A 73 30.51 -12.13 -21.54
CA SER A 73 31.17 -13.39 -21.81
C SER A 73 30.45 -14.46 -20.99
N THR A 74 29.52 -15.16 -21.63
CA THR A 74 28.95 -16.41 -21.14
C THR A 74 30.04 -17.47 -21.27
N ILE A 75 31.09 -17.36 -20.47
CA ILE A 75 32.17 -18.34 -20.42
C ILE A 75 31.58 -19.57 -19.74
N ALA A 76 31.47 -20.67 -20.48
CA ALA A 76 31.18 -21.99 -19.93
C ALA A 76 32.13 -22.22 -18.73
N PRO A 77 31.64 -22.60 -17.54
CA PRO A 77 32.42 -22.48 -16.33
C PRO A 77 33.27 -23.74 -16.18
N THR A 78 34.37 -23.84 -16.92
CA THR A 78 35.48 -24.70 -16.49
C THR A 78 36.13 -24.00 -15.29
N LEU A 79 35.47 -24.10 -14.13
CA LEU A 79 35.98 -23.59 -12.87
C LEU A 79 37.26 -24.38 -12.58
N ASP A 80 38.41 -23.70 -12.62
CA ASP A 80 39.65 -24.34 -12.22
C ASP A 80 39.64 -24.58 -10.69
N ALA A 81 40.41 -25.56 -10.21
CA ALA A 81 40.44 -25.96 -8.80
C ALA A 81 41.00 -24.88 -7.83
N SER A 82 41.63 -23.84 -8.36
CA SER A 82 42.10 -22.62 -7.69
C SER A 82 41.16 -21.41 -7.84
N ASP A 83 40.04 -21.54 -8.57
CA ASP A 83 39.03 -20.47 -8.65
C ASP A 83 38.37 -20.29 -7.28
N VAL A 84 38.52 -19.10 -6.70
CA VAL A 84 37.92 -18.70 -5.42
C VAL A 84 36.41 -18.94 -5.40
N ARG A 85 35.76 -18.89 -6.57
CA ARG A 85 34.33 -19.16 -6.74
C ARG A 85 33.94 -20.63 -6.50
N ALA A 86 34.87 -21.58 -6.63
CA ALA A 86 34.68 -22.99 -6.30
C ALA A 86 34.79 -23.27 -4.79
N MET A 87 35.44 -22.37 -4.04
CA MET A 87 35.63 -22.47 -2.59
C MET A 87 34.53 -21.80 -1.76
N SER A 88 33.58 -21.11 -2.40
CA SER A 88 32.41 -20.54 -1.73
C SER A 88 31.27 -21.57 -1.65
N PRO A 89 30.59 -21.73 -0.50
CA PRO A 89 29.36 -22.52 -0.43
C PRO A 89 28.29 -21.94 -1.37
N ARG A 90 28.22 -22.46 -2.59
CA ARG A 90 27.16 -22.13 -3.55
C ARG A 90 25.93 -22.97 -3.18
N ARG A 91 24.75 -22.34 -3.16
CA ARG A 91 23.48 -23.09 -3.24
C ARG A 91 23.56 -24.01 -4.45
N SER A 92 23.15 -25.27 -4.29
CA SER A 92 23.09 -26.20 -5.41
C SER A 92 22.28 -25.56 -6.54
N SER A 93 22.69 -25.69 -7.81
CA SER A 93 21.97 -25.10 -8.94
C SER A 93 20.48 -25.47 -8.92
N GLN A 94 20.17 -26.70 -8.49
CA GLN A 94 18.81 -27.19 -8.27
C GLN A 94 18.00 -26.36 -7.25
N GLU A 95 18.62 -25.86 -6.19
CA GLU A 95 17.95 -25.01 -5.20
C GLU A 95 17.64 -23.62 -5.76
N VAL A 96 18.55 -23.07 -6.57
CA VAL A 96 18.36 -21.78 -7.25
C VAL A 96 17.20 -21.86 -8.24
N ASP A 97 17.11 -22.95 -9.02
CA ASP A 97 16.01 -23.17 -9.95
C ASP A 97 14.67 -23.29 -9.22
N ARG A 98 14.63 -24.02 -8.10
CA ARG A 98 13.43 -24.13 -7.25
C ARG A 98 13.01 -22.77 -6.70
N LEU A 99 13.96 -21.94 -6.25
CA LEU A 99 13.67 -20.59 -5.76
C LEU A 99 13.12 -19.70 -6.89
N GLY A 100 13.67 -19.80 -8.10
CA GLY A 100 13.17 -19.08 -9.27
C GLY A 100 11.77 -19.52 -9.70
N GLU A 101 11.44 -20.81 -9.58
CA GLU A 101 10.08 -21.30 -9.79
C GLU A 101 9.11 -20.84 -8.71
N ALA A 102 9.51 -20.87 -7.44
CA ALA A 102 8.69 -20.38 -6.33
C ALA A 102 8.35 -18.90 -6.51
N ALA A 103 9.35 -18.06 -6.80
CA ALA A 103 9.13 -16.64 -7.06
C ALA A 103 8.17 -16.39 -8.24
N ARG A 104 8.28 -17.18 -9.31
CA ARG A 104 7.34 -17.10 -10.45
C ARG A 104 5.92 -17.48 -10.04
N ARG A 105 5.74 -18.52 -9.23
CA ARG A 105 4.42 -18.92 -8.72
C ARG A 105 3.82 -17.84 -7.82
N ASP A 106 4.62 -17.26 -6.92
CA ASP A 106 4.17 -16.20 -6.02
C ASP A 106 3.76 -14.93 -6.79
N MET A 107 4.52 -14.55 -7.83
CA MET A 107 4.15 -13.44 -8.70
C MET A 107 2.83 -13.70 -9.43
N LEU A 108 2.63 -14.92 -9.96
CA LEU A 108 1.38 -15.29 -10.63
C LEU A 108 0.20 -15.30 -9.66
N ALA A 109 0.37 -15.87 -8.47
CA ALA A 109 -0.65 -15.86 -7.43
C ALA A 109 -1.05 -14.43 -7.04
N SER A 110 -0.06 -13.55 -6.86
CA SER A 110 -0.30 -12.13 -6.55
C SER A 110 -1.05 -11.41 -7.67
N ALA A 111 -0.70 -11.68 -8.93
CA ALA A 111 -1.41 -11.12 -10.08
C ALA A 111 -2.88 -11.58 -10.16
N LEU A 112 -3.15 -12.86 -9.84
CA LEU A 112 -4.51 -13.39 -9.81
C LEU A 112 -5.36 -12.75 -8.69
N VAL A 113 -4.78 -12.58 -7.49
CA VAL A 113 -5.45 -11.88 -6.38
C VAL A 113 -5.78 -10.44 -6.77
N LEU A 114 -4.83 -9.73 -7.40
CA LEU A 114 -5.06 -8.38 -7.88
C LEU A 114 -6.20 -8.34 -8.91
N GLN A 115 -6.19 -9.25 -9.89
CA GLN A 115 -7.23 -9.34 -10.91
C GLN A 115 -8.61 -9.56 -10.27
N ALA A 116 -8.71 -10.48 -9.31
CA ALA A 116 -9.96 -10.72 -8.59
C ALA A 116 -10.42 -9.48 -7.81
N SER A 117 -9.50 -8.78 -7.15
CA SER A 117 -9.82 -7.54 -6.42
C SER A 117 -10.32 -6.43 -7.34
N LEU A 118 -9.73 -6.29 -8.54
CA LEU A 118 -10.16 -5.30 -9.52
C LEU A 118 -11.53 -5.63 -10.09
N GLN A 119 -11.82 -6.91 -10.35
CA GLN A 119 -13.15 -7.33 -10.79
C GLN A 119 -14.21 -6.99 -9.74
N ALA A 120 -13.97 -7.31 -8.46
CA ALA A 120 -14.89 -6.99 -7.39
C ALA A 120 -15.15 -5.47 -7.24
N ILE A 121 -14.13 -4.63 -7.49
CA ILE A 121 -14.29 -3.17 -7.50
C ILE A 121 -15.18 -2.73 -8.67
N VAL A 122 -14.98 -3.29 -9.87
CA VAL A 122 -15.81 -2.97 -11.04
C VAL A 122 -17.27 -3.29 -10.77
N ASP A 123 -17.56 -4.49 -10.25
CA ASP A 123 -18.93 -4.92 -9.94
C ASP A 123 -19.59 -3.95 -8.93
N ARG A 124 -18.85 -3.55 -7.88
CA ARG A 124 -19.34 -2.58 -6.90
C ARG A 124 -19.58 -1.19 -7.50
N VAL A 125 -18.75 -0.74 -8.43
CA VAL A 125 -18.94 0.53 -9.12
C VAL A 125 -20.18 0.49 -10.00
N GLU A 126 -20.45 -0.63 -10.67
CA GLU A 126 -21.67 -0.82 -11.46
C GLU A 126 -22.93 -0.81 -10.59
N GLU A 127 -22.90 -1.47 -9.44
CA GLU A 127 -24.00 -1.43 -8.46
C GLU A 127 -24.29 0.02 -8.02
N VAL A 128 -23.27 0.73 -7.54
CA VAL A 128 -23.37 2.13 -7.11
C VAL A 128 -23.88 3.03 -8.23
N LYS A 129 -23.44 2.80 -9.47
CA LYS A 129 -23.90 3.56 -10.64
C LYS A 129 -25.41 3.34 -10.89
N SER A 130 -25.86 2.09 -10.79
CA SER A 130 -27.29 1.76 -10.96
C SER A 130 -28.17 2.37 -9.85
N GLU A 131 -27.67 2.40 -8.62
CA GLU A 131 -28.36 3.05 -7.50
C GLU A 131 -28.38 4.57 -7.66
N HIS A 132 -27.28 5.16 -8.10
CA HIS A 132 -27.19 6.59 -8.38
C HIS A 132 -28.19 6.99 -9.47
N GLU A 133 -28.31 6.23 -10.55
CA GLU A 133 -29.28 6.49 -11.61
C GLU A 133 -30.73 6.47 -11.09
N LYS A 134 -31.06 5.52 -10.20
CA LYS A 134 -32.38 5.47 -9.54
C LYS A 134 -32.61 6.70 -8.65
N LEU A 135 -31.63 7.08 -7.83
CA LEU A 135 -31.72 8.25 -6.96
C LEU A 135 -31.83 9.55 -7.76
N GLU A 136 -31.08 9.67 -8.85
CA GLU A 136 -31.12 10.82 -9.74
C GLU A 136 -32.49 10.91 -10.45
N GLY A 137 -33.02 9.78 -10.93
CA GLY A 137 -34.37 9.71 -11.49
C GLY A 137 -35.45 10.11 -10.47
N GLY A 138 -35.36 9.59 -9.24
CA GLY A 138 -36.25 9.95 -8.14
C GLY A 138 -36.15 11.43 -7.76
N ASN A 139 -34.95 12.00 -7.72
CA ASN A 139 -34.74 13.42 -7.43
C ASN A 139 -35.33 14.31 -8.53
N LYS A 140 -35.13 13.97 -9.81
CA LYS A 140 -35.78 14.65 -10.94
C LYS A 140 -37.30 14.60 -10.82
N PHE A 141 -37.86 13.43 -10.50
CA PHE A 141 -39.31 13.29 -10.29
C PHE A 141 -39.83 14.19 -9.17
N LEU A 142 -39.15 14.20 -8.01
CA LEU A 142 -39.53 15.05 -6.88
C LEU A 142 -39.44 16.54 -7.24
N GLN A 143 -38.40 16.96 -7.95
CA GLN A 143 -38.26 18.35 -8.42
C GLN A 143 -39.39 18.75 -9.37
N SER A 144 -39.74 17.90 -10.34
CA SER A 144 -40.88 18.14 -11.24
C SER A 144 -42.20 18.22 -10.46
N TYR A 145 -42.44 17.30 -9.55
CA TYR A 145 -43.66 17.28 -8.73
C TYR A 145 -43.80 18.54 -7.86
N ILE A 146 -42.72 18.96 -7.20
CA ILE A 146 -42.69 20.21 -6.43
C ILE A 146 -42.93 21.41 -7.34
N GLY A 147 -42.31 21.44 -8.52
CA GLY A 147 -42.52 22.49 -9.51
C GLY A 147 -43.98 22.63 -9.93
N GLU A 148 -44.62 21.52 -10.29
CA GLU A 148 -46.04 21.47 -10.65
C GLU A 148 -46.95 21.87 -9.48
N LEU A 149 -46.68 21.37 -8.27
CA LEU A 149 -47.44 21.70 -7.07
C LEU A 149 -47.34 23.19 -6.73
N MET A 150 -46.15 23.78 -6.85
CA MET A 150 -45.95 25.21 -6.64
C MET A 150 -46.64 26.05 -7.71
N GLN A 151 -46.61 25.62 -8.98
CA GLN A 151 -47.29 26.30 -10.08
C GLN A 151 -48.81 26.28 -9.90
N THR A 152 -49.39 25.12 -9.61
CA THR A 152 -50.83 24.97 -9.33
C THR A 152 -51.23 25.73 -8.06
N SER A 153 -50.40 25.74 -7.02
CA SER A 153 -50.64 26.51 -5.79
C SER A 153 -50.70 28.02 -6.06
N LYS A 154 -49.80 28.56 -6.89
CA LYS A 154 -49.83 29.98 -7.28
C LYS A 154 -51.07 30.35 -8.11
N ILE A 155 -51.51 29.46 -9.00
CA ILE A 155 -52.70 29.68 -9.84
C ILE A 155 -53.98 29.64 -9.00
N THR A 156 -54.08 28.70 -8.05
CA THR A 156 -55.27 28.51 -7.22
C THR A 156 -55.39 29.54 -6.08
N SER A 157 -54.27 30.00 -5.49
CA SER A 157 -54.27 31.05 -4.45
C SER A 157 -54.56 32.45 -5.01
N SER A 158 -54.35 32.64 -6.32
CA SER A 158 -54.60 33.89 -7.07
C SER A 158 -56.03 33.97 -7.65
N ALA A 159 -56.87 32.94 -7.47
CA ALA A 159 -58.25 32.98 -7.94
C ALA A 159 -58.95 34.25 -7.39
N PRO A 160 -59.45 35.14 -8.26
CA PRO A 160 -59.93 36.45 -7.84
C PRO A 160 -61.10 36.25 -6.89
N LYS A 161 -60.94 36.69 -5.64
CA LYS A 161 -62.07 36.87 -4.72
C LYS A 161 -63.04 37.84 -5.38
N LYS A 162 -64.08 37.30 -6.03
CA LYS A 162 -65.28 38.02 -6.44
C LYS A 162 -66.06 38.40 -5.18
N GLY A 163 -65.50 39.35 -4.42
CA GLY A 163 -66.00 39.87 -3.15
C GLY A 163 -66.58 41.25 -3.33
N ARG A 164 -67.79 41.29 -3.88
CA ARG A 164 -68.88 42.26 -3.65
C ARG A 164 -68.62 43.22 -2.47
N GLY A 165 -68.23 44.47 -2.77
CA GLY A 165 -68.09 45.56 -1.80
C GLY A 165 -68.67 46.85 -2.36
N ARG A 166 -70.00 46.97 -2.27
CA ARG A 166 -70.77 48.18 -2.57
C ARG A 166 -70.89 49.00 -1.30
N SER A 167 -70.15 50.10 -1.19
CA SER A 167 -70.44 51.26 -0.33
C SER A 167 -69.48 52.38 -0.75
N GLY A 168 -69.89 53.56 -1.18
CA GLY A 168 -71.15 54.24 -0.94
C GLY A 168 -70.83 55.57 -0.28
N LYS A 169 -70.83 56.62 -1.11
CA LYS A 169 -71.03 58.05 -0.82
C LYS A 169 -70.06 58.75 0.14
#